data_AF-A0A7Z2KWA2-F1
#
_entry.id   AF-A0A7Z2KWA2-F1
#
_cell.length_a   1.000
_cell.length_b   1.000
_cell.length_c   1.000
_cell.angle_alpha   90.00
_cell.angle_beta   90.00
_cell.angle_gamma   90.00
#
_symmetry.space_group_name_H-M   'P 1'
#
loop_
_entity.id
_entity.type
_entity.pdbx_description
1 polymer ?
#
loop_
_entity_poly.entity_id
_entity_poly.type
_entity_poly.pdbx_seq_one_letter_code
_entity_poly.pdbx_strand_id
1 'polypeptide(L)'
;MTSLLDKQPNTLPNDETVKALLDKINDWDKAKILERFISHGLPNADAAKLAGLRSTLVKAIPYQNYFEKMLRELATPEKFCGRMLRIELQKQYANAFRNHDTITLKPAATKHTAALSLSLLHAAMLNFTDTETGKYHFSLDSKTQPDPQDAPFEPADQASITAHDFAALSRTLDLGGAYQKHLNLTFEVSSVRLSAVSLGKLNMRLAAYEKSLTKRISDELLSTLVDFTNDNNDIDNGATFNQEKIRLMSVKLFRKYTIHATLIVCRLNPTATQDSYILYIPNDPGQGFYEEKDEDNIRTRLATHIIAMPSLRSSIASHLNNIDQDDFLNRDHTNMSLKDDIAFTPLDKCMFHSLFMHRLDKLLSDVKEVAVPVANVNESVHVQRRENHLRRRRPPLSATLIYEFSRHWRTTAADALLGTVFTGLENWTSREKHTALGQLLDLQKSLAATDTQSLGADASGESAGEYFKTFEVQEHAHLQQGYRLWKRALTGYEVPSHVANRVTDDAYSDDDDRRVLNFNGRHYIQIDATVYEVEPNPLAWRIRHPLSRSSYQPAVVYSPSAGWRLHSQQAVPAPQP
;
A
#
# COMPACT_ATOMS: atom_id res chain seq x y z
N MET A 1 -31.10 -11.49 26.05
CA MET A 1 -30.29 -10.58 25.23
C MET A 1 -29.42 -11.43 24.32
N THR A 2 -29.90 -11.71 23.12
CA THR A 2 -29.15 -12.39 22.07
C THR A 2 -28.11 -11.40 21.55
N SER A 3 -26.82 -11.71 21.68
CA SER A 3 -25.78 -10.83 21.16
C SER A 3 -25.85 -10.79 19.63
N LEU A 4 -25.50 -9.64 19.08
CA LEU A 4 -25.38 -9.37 17.64
C LEU A 4 -24.44 -10.38 16.91
N LEU A 5 -23.63 -11.15 17.65
CA LEU A 5 -22.69 -12.16 17.15
C LEU A 5 -23.28 -13.56 16.90
N ASP A 6 -24.50 -13.88 17.34
CA ASP A 6 -25.04 -15.26 17.30
C ASP A 6 -25.53 -15.74 15.92
N LYS A 7 -25.31 -14.98 14.84
CA LYS A 7 -25.83 -15.26 13.48
C LYS A 7 -24.76 -15.59 12.42
N GLN A 8 -23.64 -16.22 12.77
CA GLN A 8 -22.61 -16.62 11.79
C GLN A 8 -22.34 -18.13 11.78
N PRO A 9 -22.07 -18.76 10.62
CA PRO A 9 -21.97 -20.22 10.53
C PRO A 9 -20.60 -20.78 10.95
N ASN A 10 -20.69 -21.93 11.65
CA ASN A 10 -19.75 -23.03 11.82
C ASN A 10 -18.45 -22.84 12.63
N THR A 11 -18.62 -22.68 13.95
CA THR A 11 -18.04 -23.53 15.01
C THR A 11 -18.61 -23.02 16.34
N LEU A 12 -19.13 -23.91 17.19
CA LEU A 12 -19.59 -23.50 18.53
C LEU A 12 -18.34 -23.00 19.30
N PRO A 13 -18.37 -21.79 19.90
CA PRO A 13 -17.24 -21.28 20.66
C PRO A 13 -16.88 -22.27 21.77
N ASN A 14 -15.59 -22.44 22.06
CA ASN A 14 -15.21 -23.17 23.26
C ASN A 14 -15.57 -22.33 24.49
N ASP A 15 -16.68 -22.69 25.16
CA ASP A 15 -17.23 -21.95 26.31
C ASP A 15 -16.21 -21.71 27.43
N GLU A 16 -15.27 -22.63 27.66
CA GLU A 16 -14.19 -22.45 28.63
C GLU A 16 -13.17 -21.39 28.19
N THR A 17 -12.84 -21.36 26.91
CA THR A 17 -11.90 -20.39 26.33
C THR A 17 -12.53 -18.99 26.31
N VAL A 18 -13.81 -18.89 25.92
CA VAL A 18 -14.56 -17.63 25.98
C VAL A 18 -14.62 -17.10 27.41
N LYS A 19 -14.88 -17.96 28.40
CA LYS A 19 -14.93 -17.55 29.81
C LYS A 19 -13.56 -17.04 30.30
N ALA A 20 -12.49 -17.76 30.00
CA ALA A 20 -11.13 -17.34 30.38
C ALA A 20 -10.71 -16.02 29.70
N LEU A 21 -11.14 -15.78 28.46
CA LEU A 21 -10.95 -14.51 27.76
C LEU A 21 -11.81 -13.40 28.35
N LEU A 22 -13.05 -13.69 28.72
CA LEU A 22 -13.95 -12.72 29.36
C LEU A 22 -13.35 -12.21 30.68
N ASP A 23 -12.77 -13.10 31.49
CA ASP A 23 -12.11 -12.73 32.74
C ASP A 23 -10.90 -11.79 32.52
N LYS A 24 -10.19 -11.94 31.39
CA LYS A 24 -9.01 -11.12 31.03
C LYS A 24 -9.38 -9.79 30.36
N ILE A 25 -10.44 -9.77 29.57
CA ILE A 25 -10.77 -8.66 28.64
C ILE A 25 -11.94 -7.83 29.14
N ASN A 26 -12.83 -8.43 29.93
CA ASN A 26 -14.04 -7.83 30.46
C ASN A 26 -14.96 -7.24 29.38
N ASP A 27 -15.02 -7.90 28.22
CA ASP A 27 -15.88 -7.55 27.08
C ASP A 27 -16.21 -8.84 26.31
N TRP A 28 -17.49 -9.20 26.30
CA TRP A 28 -17.95 -10.48 25.76
C TRP A 28 -17.86 -10.55 24.23
N ASP A 29 -18.17 -9.44 23.53
CA ASP A 29 -18.14 -9.41 22.07
C ASP A 29 -16.68 -9.51 21.58
N LYS A 30 -15.75 -8.83 22.27
CA LYS A 30 -14.31 -8.93 21.98
C LYS A 30 -13.75 -10.32 22.32
N ALA A 31 -14.17 -10.92 23.44
CA ALA A 31 -13.75 -12.26 23.83
C ALA A 31 -14.13 -13.30 22.75
N LYS A 32 -15.33 -13.21 22.17
CA LYS A 32 -15.74 -14.08 21.06
C LYS A 32 -14.88 -13.94 19.80
N ILE A 33 -14.51 -12.71 19.42
CA ILE A 33 -13.65 -12.49 18.24
C ILE A 33 -12.27 -13.10 18.48
N LEU A 34 -11.72 -12.93 19.69
CA LEU A 34 -10.41 -13.44 20.05
C LEU A 34 -10.39 -14.96 20.22
N GLU A 35 -11.47 -15.56 20.72
CA GLU A 35 -11.61 -17.01 20.81
C GLU A 35 -11.44 -17.68 19.45
N ARG A 36 -12.04 -17.13 18.39
CA ARG A 36 -11.90 -17.68 17.02
C ARG A 36 -10.43 -17.73 16.58
N PHE A 37 -9.67 -16.67 16.87
CA PHE A 37 -8.24 -16.64 16.56
C PHE A 37 -7.46 -17.69 17.37
N ILE A 38 -7.75 -17.82 18.66
CA ILE A 38 -7.03 -18.74 19.55
C ILE A 38 -7.35 -20.20 19.23
N SER A 39 -8.62 -20.52 18.98
CA SER A 39 -9.10 -21.88 18.70
C SER A 39 -8.78 -22.35 17.27
N HIS A 40 -8.80 -21.44 16.28
CA HIS A 40 -8.74 -21.83 14.87
C HIS A 40 -7.73 -21.05 14.01
N GLY A 41 -7.19 -19.94 14.49
CA GLY A 41 -6.28 -19.09 13.74
C GLY A 41 -4.90 -19.71 13.51
N LEU A 42 -4.42 -20.52 14.47
CA LEU A 42 -3.08 -21.12 14.44
C LEU A 42 -3.12 -22.63 14.77
N PRO A 43 -3.69 -23.47 13.90
CA PRO A 43 -3.90 -24.91 14.15
C PRO A 43 -2.60 -25.73 14.28
N ASN A 44 -1.43 -25.15 13.96
CA ASN A 44 -0.11 -25.77 14.12
C ASN A 44 0.78 -24.97 15.09
N ALA A 45 0.18 -24.26 16.04
CA ALA A 45 0.91 -23.50 17.04
C ALA A 45 1.65 -24.44 18.00
N ASP A 46 2.97 -24.48 17.87
CA ASP A 46 3.88 -25.03 18.88
C ASP A 46 4.81 -23.94 19.43
N ALA A 47 5.37 -24.19 20.62
CA ALA A 47 6.17 -23.20 21.34
C ALA A 47 7.41 -22.75 20.54
N ALA A 48 8.03 -23.64 19.76
CA ALA A 48 9.23 -23.32 18.99
C ALA A 48 8.90 -22.43 17.78
N LYS A 49 7.82 -22.73 17.04
CA LYS A 49 7.35 -21.91 15.92
C LYS A 49 6.92 -20.52 16.37
N LEU A 50 6.18 -20.43 17.49
CA LEU A 50 5.78 -19.14 18.05
C LEU A 50 6.97 -18.31 18.52
N ALA A 51 7.96 -18.94 19.18
CA ALA A 51 9.20 -18.27 19.57
C ALA A 51 10.02 -17.80 18.35
N GLY A 52 10.08 -18.62 17.29
CA GLY A 52 10.73 -18.29 16.03
C GLY A 52 10.08 -17.09 15.32
N LEU A 53 8.75 -17.07 15.25
CA LEU A 53 7.96 -15.94 14.73
C LEU A 53 8.26 -14.66 15.51
N ARG A 54 8.20 -14.70 16.85
CA ARG A 54 8.49 -13.54 17.72
C ARG A 54 9.90 -13.01 17.54
N SER A 55 10.89 -13.89 17.59
CA SER A 55 12.30 -13.53 17.38
C SER A 55 12.51 -12.85 16.03
N THR A 56 11.87 -13.37 14.98
CA THR A 56 11.94 -12.80 13.64
C THR A 56 11.25 -11.43 13.57
N LEU A 57 10.10 -11.27 14.21
CA LEU A 57 9.38 -10.00 14.30
C LEU A 57 10.24 -8.91 14.95
N VAL A 58 10.84 -9.20 16.11
CA VAL A 58 11.73 -8.28 16.83
C VAL A 58 12.91 -7.86 15.97
N LYS A 59 13.54 -8.81 15.26
CA LYS A 59 14.66 -8.53 14.34
C LYS A 59 14.26 -7.67 13.14
N ALA A 60 13.00 -7.71 12.71
CA ALA A 60 12.50 -6.94 11.58
C ALA A 60 12.23 -5.47 11.92
N ILE A 61 11.88 -5.16 13.18
CA ILE A 61 11.48 -3.81 13.61
C ILE A 61 12.50 -2.72 13.21
N PRO A 62 13.82 -2.85 13.45
CA PRO A 62 14.76 -1.79 13.13
C PRO A 62 14.77 -1.44 11.63
N TYR A 63 14.68 -2.46 10.77
CA TYR A 63 14.64 -2.27 9.32
C TYR A 63 13.30 -1.70 8.86
N GLN A 64 12.19 -2.19 9.41
CA GLN A 64 10.86 -1.67 9.12
C GLN A 64 10.78 -0.17 9.49
N ASN A 65 11.25 0.20 10.69
CA ASN A 65 11.30 1.59 11.13
C ASN A 65 12.24 2.44 10.26
N TYR A 66 13.39 1.90 9.83
CA TYR A 66 14.29 2.58 8.92
C TYR A 66 13.60 2.95 7.60
N PHE A 67 12.93 1.99 6.95
CA PHE A 67 12.21 2.25 5.70
C PHE A 67 10.98 3.13 5.92
N GLU A 68 10.20 2.94 6.98
CA GLU A 68 9.05 3.80 7.28
C GLU A 68 9.46 5.26 7.51
N LYS A 69 10.58 5.50 8.21
CA LYS A 69 11.11 6.84 8.41
C LYS A 69 11.60 7.45 7.09
N MET A 70 12.44 6.71 6.36
CA MET A 70 12.99 7.16 5.07
C MET A 70 11.88 7.51 4.07
N LEU A 71 10.83 6.68 3.96
CA LEU A 71 9.71 6.92 3.05
C LEU A 71 8.80 8.06 3.49
N ARG A 72 8.67 8.31 4.80
CA ARG A 72 7.92 9.45 5.32
C ARG A 72 8.62 10.78 5.01
N GLU A 73 9.95 10.78 5.03
CA GLU A 73 10.79 11.95 4.73
C GLU A 73 10.95 12.17 3.21
N LEU A 74 10.71 11.14 2.40
CA LEU A 74 10.75 11.23 0.94
C LEU A 74 9.66 12.18 0.42
N ALA A 75 10.09 13.23 -0.28
CA ALA A 75 9.16 14.18 -0.87
C ALA A 75 8.38 13.54 -2.01
N THR A 76 7.06 13.79 -2.09
CA THR A 76 6.27 13.40 -3.27
C THR A 76 6.72 14.19 -4.51
N PRO A 77 6.40 13.72 -5.73
CA PRO A 77 6.70 14.45 -6.96
C PRO A 77 6.23 15.91 -6.90
N GLU A 78 5.00 16.17 -6.45
CA GLU A 78 4.45 17.53 -6.31
C GLU A 78 5.26 18.39 -5.36
N LYS A 79 5.61 17.84 -4.18
CA LYS A 79 6.34 18.58 -3.16
C LYS A 79 7.75 18.91 -3.64
N PHE A 80 8.43 17.96 -4.27
CA PHE A 80 9.79 18.15 -4.78
C PHE A 80 9.81 19.09 -5.97
N CYS A 81 9.09 18.76 -7.04
CA CYS A 81 9.03 19.53 -8.27
C CYS A 81 8.42 20.91 -8.04
N GLY A 82 7.43 21.02 -7.16
CA GLY A 82 6.82 22.29 -6.78
C GLY A 82 7.78 23.24 -6.07
N ARG A 83 8.68 22.75 -5.22
CA ARG A 83 9.72 23.61 -4.63
C ARG A 83 10.67 24.13 -5.69
N MET A 84 11.14 23.27 -6.59
CA MET A 84 12.06 23.65 -7.68
C MET A 84 11.43 24.68 -8.62
N LEU A 85 10.21 24.42 -9.09
CA LEU A 85 9.50 25.33 -9.98
C LEU A 85 9.29 26.70 -9.32
N ARG A 86 8.86 26.72 -8.06
CA ARG A 86 8.67 27.98 -7.31
C ARG A 86 9.95 28.82 -7.24
N ILE A 87 11.08 28.19 -6.94
CA ILE A 87 12.38 28.87 -6.85
C ILE A 87 12.73 29.53 -8.19
N GLU A 88 12.54 28.82 -9.31
CA GLU A 88 12.90 29.36 -10.62
C GLU A 88 11.91 30.41 -11.11
N LEU A 89 10.60 30.24 -10.86
CA LEU A 89 9.60 31.27 -11.14
C LEU A 89 9.89 32.53 -10.32
N GLN A 90 10.25 32.40 -9.05
CA GLN A 90 10.59 33.53 -8.20
C GLN A 90 11.84 34.28 -8.69
N LYS A 91 12.83 33.54 -9.19
CA LYS A 91 14.06 34.12 -9.72
C LYS A 91 13.83 34.90 -11.02
N GLN A 92 12.98 34.41 -11.91
CA GLN A 92 12.75 35.02 -13.23
C GLN A 92 11.61 36.06 -13.24
N TYR A 93 10.59 35.88 -12.40
CA TYR A 93 9.34 36.65 -12.44
C TYR A 93 8.90 37.17 -11.06
N ALA A 94 9.79 37.16 -10.05
CA ALA A 94 9.45 37.51 -8.67
C ALA A 94 8.21 36.73 -8.17
N ASN A 95 7.34 37.36 -7.40
CA ASN A 95 6.16 36.68 -6.83
C ASN A 95 4.95 36.68 -7.78
N ALA A 96 5.13 36.91 -9.08
CA ALA A 96 4.04 37.02 -10.04
C ALA A 96 3.32 35.70 -10.33
N PHE A 97 4.00 34.56 -10.16
CA PHE A 97 3.44 33.23 -10.47
C PHE A 97 3.55 32.26 -9.29
N ARG A 98 2.53 31.42 -9.16
CA ARG A 98 2.45 30.32 -8.18
C ARG A 98 2.26 28.99 -8.90
N ASN A 99 2.63 27.91 -8.22
CA ASN A 99 2.55 26.55 -8.78
C ASN A 99 1.14 26.11 -9.22
N HIS A 100 0.10 26.63 -8.56
CA HIS A 100 -1.30 26.28 -8.82
C HIS A 100 -1.95 27.19 -9.85
N ASP A 101 -1.28 28.29 -10.26
CA ASP A 101 -1.74 29.11 -11.38
C ASP A 101 -1.91 28.22 -12.61
N THR A 102 -2.85 28.59 -13.46
CA THR A 102 -3.23 27.77 -14.61
C THR A 102 -2.55 28.28 -15.87
N ILE A 103 -2.16 27.36 -16.74
CA ILE A 103 -1.74 27.65 -18.11
C ILE A 103 -2.69 26.95 -19.08
N THR A 104 -3.30 27.74 -19.96
CA THR A 104 -4.09 27.23 -21.08
C THR A 104 -3.21 27.16 -22.31
N LEU A 105 -3.04 25.95 -22.86
CA LEU A 105 -2.24 25.66 -24.04
C LEU A 105 -3.14 25.45 -25.25
N LYS A 106 -3.00 26.30 -26.28
CA LYS A 106 -3.72 26.21 -27.55
C LYS A 106 -2.73 26.06 -28.70
N PRO A 107 -2.70 24.95 -29.44
CA PRO A 107 -1.86 24.82 -30.63
C PRO A 107 -2.24 25.86 -31.70
N ALA A 108 -1.25 26.44 -32.37
CA ALA A 108 -1.47 27.49 -33.37
C ALA A 108 -2.07 26.95 -34.69
N ALA A 109 -1.80 25.69 -35.04
CA ALA A 109 -2.12 25.11 -36.34
C ALA A 109 -3.54 24.55 -36.48
N THR A 110 -4.32 24.45 -35.40
CA THR A 110 -5.56 23.66 -35.39
C THR A 110 -6.72 24.42 -34.74
N LYS A 111 -7.65 24.90 -35.60
CA LYS A 111 -8.88 25.60 -35.18
C LYS A 111 -9.85 24.75 -34.32
N HIS A 112 -9.63 23.43 -34.22
CA HIS A 112 -10.57 22.48 -33.61
C HIS A 112 -9.98 21.59 -32.49
N THR A 113 -8.71 21.75 -32.11
CA THR A 113 -8.20 21.07 -30.89
C THR A 113 -8.64 21.82 -29.66
N ALA A 114 -9.24 21.11 -28.71
CA ALA A 114 -9.60 21.66 -27.41
C ALA A 114 -8.35 22.24 -26.72
N ALA A 115 -8.51 23.41 -26.09
CA ALA A 115 -7.47 24.01 -25.27
C ALA A 115 -7.22 23.12 -24.05
N LEU A 116 -5.95 22.84 -23.75
CA LEU A 116 -5.56 22.08 -22.57
C LEU A 116 -5.25 23.05 -21.43
N SER A 117 -5.98 22.97 -20.32
CA SER A 117 -5.70 23.78 -19.12
C SER A 117 -5.16 22.90 -18.00
N LEU A 118 -4.01 23.28 -17.45
CA LEU A 118 -3.30 22.59 -16.37
C LEU A 118 -2.76 23.62 -15.38
N SER A 119 -2.46 23.20 -14.14
CA SER A 119 -1.63 24.05 -13.27
C SER A 119 -0.20 24.13 -13.85
N LEU A 120 0.51 25.23 -13.56
CA LEU A 120 1.91 25.39 -13.95
C LEU A 120 2.75 24.21 -13.46
N LEU A 121 2.54 23.77 -12.22
CA LEU A 121 3.26 22.61 -11.69
C LEU A 121 3.02 21.34 -12.51
N HIS A 122 1.76 20.99 -12.79
CA HIS A 122 1.47 19.77 -13.55
C HIS A 122 1.95 19.88 -15.01
N ALA A 123 1.81 21.04 -15.64
CA ALA A 123 2.32 21.27 -16.98
C ALA A 123 3.86 21.12 -17.04
N ALA A 124 4.58 21.69 -16.08
CA ALA A 124 6.05 21.56 -15.99
C ALA A 124 6.48 20.12 -15.67
N MET A 125 5.76 19.39 -14.81
CA MET A 125 6.05 18.00 -14.49
C MET A 125 5.78 17.04 -15.66
N LEU A 126 4.73 17.27 -16.45
CA LEU A 126 4.48 16.50 -17.68
C LEU A 126 5.44 16.89 -18.82
N ASN A 127 6.15 18.01 -18.65
CA ASN A 127 7.15 18.54 -19.57
C ASN A 127 6.56 18.86 -20.96
N PHE A 128 7.39 19.35 -21.87
CA PHE A 128 7.01 19.73 -23.23
C PHE A 128 7.91 19.05 -24.25
N THR A 129 7.35 18.67 -25.40
CA THR A 129 8.14 18.14 -26.52
C THR A 129 9.06 19.21 -27.11
N ASP A 130 10.07 18.78 -27.87
CA ASP A 130 10.91 19.72 -28.63
C ASP A 130 10.06 20.60 -29.57
N THR A 131 9.07 19.98 -30.22
CA THR A 131 8.15 20.66 -31.13
C THR A 131 7.29 21.71 -30.43
N GLU A 132 6.87 21.45 -29.19
CA GLU A 132 6.07 22.37 -28.38
C GLU A 132 6.84 23.63 -27.95
N THR A 133 8.17 23.56 -27.91
CA THR A 133 9.01 24.73 -27.60
C THR A 133 9.30 25.63 -28.79
N GLY A 134 8.76 25.34 -29.97
CA GLY A 134 8.88 26.23 -31.13
C GLY A 134 8.20 27.59 -30.89
N LYS A 135 8.83 28.68 -31.34
CA LYS A 135 8.38 30.09 -31.18
C LYS A 135 6.95 30.40 -31.67
N TYR A 136 6.35 29.49 -32.44
CA TYR A 136 4.98 29.62 -32.99
C TYR A 136 4.15 28.35 -32.82
N HIS A 137 4.56 27.43 -31.95
CA HIS A 137 3.80 26.21 -31.72
C HIS A 137 2.45 26.48 -31.05
N PHE A 138 2.47 27.31 -30.00
CA PHE A 138 1.28 27.73 -29.28
C PHE A 138 0.75 29.07 -29.83
N SER A 139 -0.58 29.19 -29.90
CA SER A 139 -1.29 30.42 -30.24
C SER A 139 -1.07 31.49 -29.17
N LEU A 140 -1.16 32.77 -29.57
CA LEU A 140 -1.21 33.93 -28.66
C LEU A 140 -2.41 33.88 -27.70
N ASP A 141 -3.44 33.08 -28.00
CA ASP A 141 -4.57 32.83 -27.10
C ASP A 141 -4.21 31.92 -25.91
N SER A 142 -3.00 31.37 -25.89
CA SER A 142 -2.47 30.63 -24.75
C SER A 142 -2.08 31.62 -23.66
N LYS A 143 -2.58 31.41 -22.45
CA LYS A 143 -2.44 32.37 -21.36
C LYS A 143 -2.23 31.67 -20.02
N THR A 144 -1.49 32.34 -19.15
CA THR A 144 -1.45 32.04 -17.73
C THR A 144 -2.52 32.85 -17.01
N GLN A 145 -3.20 32.23 -16.04
CA GLN A 145 -4.15 32.91 -15.18
C GLN A 145 -3.87 32.50 -13.73
N PRO A 146 -3.92 33.44 -12.78
CA PRO A 146 -3.97 33.10 -11.36
C PRO A 146 -5.05 32.06 -11.12
N ASP A 147 -4.81 31.11 -10.23
CA ASP A 147 -5.88 30.20 -9.80
C ASP A 147 -7.07 31.05 -9.30
N PRO A 148 -8.29 30.90 -9.86
CA PRO A 148 -9.45 31.69 -9.46
C PRO A 148 -9.78 31.60 -7.96
N GLN A 149 -9.26 30.59 -7.26
CA GLN A 149 -9.50 30.30 -5.86
C GLN A 149 -8.42 30.86 -4.92
N ASP A 150 -7.41 31.55 -5.45
CA ASP A 150 -6.45 32.31 -4.64
C ASP A 150 -6.84 33.79 -4.61
N ALA A 151 -6.95 34.37 -3.41
CA ALA A 151 -7.17 35.80 -3.26
C ALA A 151 -6.10 36.56 -4.07
N PRO A 152 -6.48 37.55 -4.90
CA PRO A 152 -5.52 38.27 -5.71
C PRO A 152 -4.46 38.88 -4.78
N PHE A 153 -3.21 38.46 -4.99
CA PHE A 153 -2.10 39.27 -4.52
C PHE A 153 -2.14 40.59 -5.31
N GLU A 154 -1.72 41.69 -4.68
CA GLU A 154 -1.68 43.03 -5.30
C GLU A 154 -1.25 42.97 -6.77
N PRO A 155 -1.77 43.86 -7.64
CA PRO A 155 -1.53 43.81 -9.07
C PRO A 155 -0.03 43.86 -9.33
N ALA A 156 0.59 42.69 -9.51
CA ALA A 156 1.91 42.60 -10.08
C ALA A 156 1.76 43.15 -11.50
N ASP A 157 2.40 44.28 -11.78
CA ASP A 157 2.48 44.87 -13.12
C ASP A 157 2.68 43.76 -14.16
N GLN A 158 1.62 43.48 -14.95
CA GLN A 158 1.56 42.70 -16.20
C GLN A 158 2.69 41.68 -16.49
N ALA A 159 3.18 40.95 -15.50
CA ALA A 159 4.13 39.88 -15.72
C ALA A 159 3.35 38.71 -16.33
N SER A 160 3.42 38.57 -17.64
CA SER A 160 2.86 37.44 -18.39
C SER A 160 3.99 36.54 -18.85
N ILE A 161 3.92 35.25 -18.52
CA ILE A 161 4.80 34.24 -19.09
C ILE A 161 4.09 33.63 -20.29
N THR A 162 4.75 33.66 -21.46
CA THR A 162 4.15 33.07 -22.66
C THR A 162 4.20 31.54 -22.57
N ALA A 163 3.32 30.84 -23.30
CA ALA A 163 3.38 29.38 -23.38
C ALA A 163 4.71 28.89 -23.97
N HIS A 164 5.32 29.65 -24.87
CA HIS A 164 6.65 29.38 -25.41
C HIS A 164 7.73 29.44 -24.33
N ASP A 165 7.79 30.55 -23.58
CA ASP A 165 8.79 30.75 -22.53
C ASP A 165 8.62 29.74 -21.41
N PHE A 166 7.38 29.44 -21.03
CA PHE A 166 7.09 28.43 -20.01
C PHE A 166 7.46 27.01 -20.46
N ALA A 167 7.22 26.67 -21.72
CA ALA A 167 7.61 25.36 -22.26
C ALA A 167 9.14 25.21 -22.31
N ALA A 168 9.86 26.26 -22.72
CA ALA A 168 11.33 26.30 -22.69
C ALA A 168 11.89 26.21 -21.26
N LEU A 169 11.28 26.93 -20.31
CA LEU A 169 11.61 26.86 -18.88
C LEU A 169 11.43 25.44 -18.34
N SER A 170 10.30 24.80 -18.65
CA SER A 170 9.98 23.46 -18.18
C SER A 170 10.97 22.40 -18.68
N ARG A 171 11.36 22.48 -19.96
CA ARG A 171 12.42 21.61 -20.51
C ARG A 171 13.78 21.88 -19.87
N THR A 172 14.12 23.14 -19.61
CA THR A 172 15.39 23.52 -18.97
C THR A 172 15.48 23.00 -17.54
N LEU A 173 14.37 23.07 -16.79
CA LEU A 173 14.31 22.58 -15.41
C LEU A 173 14.35 21.05 -15.32
N ASP A 174 13.81 20.34 -16.32
CA ASP A 174 13.68 18.89 -16.36
C ASP A 174 13.23 18.30 -15.01
N LEU A 175 12.07 18.74 -14.51
CA LEU A 175 11.57 18.33 -13.19
C LEU A 175 11.46 16.81 -13.06
N GLY A 176 11.11 16.11 -14.14
CA GLY A 176 11.10 14.66 -14.20
C GLY A 176 12.48 14.04 -14.04
N GLY A 177 13.49 14.50 -14.79
CA GLY A 177 14.87 14.05 -14.64
C GLY A 177 15.46 14.36 -13.27
N ALA A 178 15.18 15.55 -12.73
CA ALA A 178 15.61 15.96 -11.40
C ALA A 178 15.03 15.05 -10.30
N TYR A 179 13.75 14.70 -10.39
CA TYR A 179 13.11 13.82 -9.40
C TYR A 179 13.55 12.35 -9.55
N GLN A 180 13.78 11.86 -10.78
CA GLN A 180 14.41 10.55 -11.00
C GLN A 180 15.80 10.48 -10.33
N LYS A 181 16.62 11.52 -10.50
CA LYS A 181 17.92 11.61 -9.83
C LYS A 181 17.80 11.63 -8.31
N HIS A 182 16.79 12.33 -7.77
CA HIS A 182 16.52 12.33 -6.33
C HIS A 182 16.20 10.93 -5.79
N LEU A 183 15.39 10.14 -6.51
CA LEU A 183 15.08 8.76 -6.12
C LEU A 183 16.32 7.87 -6.18
N ASN A 184 17.11 7.95 -7.26
CA ASN A 184 18.34 7.16 -7.38
C ASN A 184 19.33 7.50 -6.25
N LEU A 185 19.54 8.78 -5.95
CA LEU A 185 20.39 9.20 -4.82
C LEU A 185 19.88 8.72 -3.47
N THR A 186 18.57 8.48 -3.34
CA THR A 186 17.96 7.97 -2.10
C THR A 186 18.13 6.46 -1.99
N PHE A 187 17.88 5.70 -3.08
CA PHE A 187 17.78 4.23 -3.02
C PHE A 187 19.05 3.49 -3.47
N GLU A 188 19.89 4.08 -4.32
CA GLU A 188 21.15 3.46 -4.79
C GLU A 188 22.31 3.61 -3.78
N VAL A 189 21.98 3.70 -2.50
CA VAL A 189 22.96 3.76 -1.41
C VAL A 189 23.16 2.35 -0.84
N SER A 190 24.41 1.95 -0.61
CA SER A 190 24.75 0.61 -0.10
C SER A 190 24.03 0.25 1.21
N SER A 191 23.86 1.21 2.14
CA SER A 191 23.15 0.99 3.40
C SER A 191 21.65 0.68 3.20
N VAL A 192 21.02 1.33 2.23
CA VAL A 192 19.61 1.07 1.86
C VAL A 192 19.49 -0.31 1.25
N ARG A 193 20.38 -0.67 0.32
CA ARG A 193 20.42 -2.01 -0.29
C ARG A 193 20.60 -3.11 0.76
N LEU A 194 21.58 -2.98 1.66
CA LEU A 194 21.83 -3.96 2.71
C LEU A 194 20.62 -4.09 3.65
N SER A 195 20.04 -2.98 4.07
CA SER A 195 18.81 -2.98 4.89
C SER A 195 17.64 -3.64 4.16
N ALA A 196 17.52 -3.44 2.84
CA ALA A 196 16.47 -4.04 2.02
C ALA A 196 16.62 -5.56 1.95
N VAL A 197 17.85 -6.05 1.78
CA VAL A 197 18.16 -7.49 1.80
C VAL A 197 17.81 -8.07 3.16
N SER A 198 18.27 -7.48 4.26
CA SER A 198 17.97 -7.96 5.61
C SER A 198 16.46 -8.01 5.88
N LEU A 199 15.72 -6.95 5.49
CA LEU A 199 14.28 -6.93 5.64
C LEU A 199 13.59 -7.97 4.75
N GLY A 200 14.05 -8.16 3.51
CA GLY A 200 13.52 -9.19 2.60
C GLY A 200 13.63 -10.60 3.18
N LYS A 201 14.78 -10.94 3.77
CA LYS A 201 15.02 -12.21 4.46
C LYS A 201 14.07 -12.42 5.64
N LEU A 202 13.96 -11.39 6.48
CA LEU A 202 13.08 -11.44 7.65
C LEU A 202 11.60 -11.53 7.22
N ASN A 203 11.18 -10.81 6.19
CA ASN A 203 9.82 -10.90 5.66
C ASN A 203 9.52 -12.31 5.10
N MET A 204 10.47 -12.94 4.41
CA MET A 204 10.33 -14.33 3.95
C MET A 204 10.21 -15.31 5.13
N ARG A 205 11.03 -15.15 6.19
CA ARG A 205 10.92 -15.95 7.43
C ARG A 205 9.57 -15.77 8.11
N LEU A 206 9.09 -14.53 8.24
CA LEU A 206 7.78 -14.24 8.83
C LEU A 206 6.66 -14.90 8.03
N ALA A 207 6.73 -14.85 6.70
CA ALA A 207 5.79 -15.55 5.83
C ALA A 207 5.87 -17.08 6.04
N ALA A 208 7.07 -17.66 6.11
CA ALA A 208 7.21 -19.10 6.35
C ALA A 208 6.60 -19.54 7.69
N TYR A 209 6.84 -18.79 8.77
CA TYR A 209 6.21 -19.07 10.07
C TYR A 209 4.68 -18.93 10.00
N GLU A 210 4.14 -17.87 9.40
CA GLU A 210 2.69 -17.70 9.23
C GLU A 210 2.07 -18.87 8.46
N LYS A 211 2.68 -19.28 7.35
CA LYS A 211 2.20 -20.41 6.55
C LYS A 211 2.30 -21.74 7.29
N SER A 212 3.37 -21.96 8.07
CA SER A 212 3.52 -23.19 8.86
C SER A 212 2.51 -23.26 10.01
N LEU A 213 2.29 -22.16 10.74
CA LEU A 213 1.31 -22.05 11.83
C LEU A 213 -0.13 -22.29 11.33
N THR A 214 -0.39 -21.95 10.06
CA THR A 214 -1.68 -22.16 9.39
C THR A 214 -1.76 -23.46 8.58
N LYS A 215 -0.79 -24.38 8.73
CA LYS A 215 -0.71 -25.69 8.02
C LYS A 215 -0.67 -25.60 6.48
N ARG A 216 -0.12 -24.51 5.94
CA ARG A 216 0.02 -24.30 4.48
C ARG A 216 1.36 -24.76 3.92
N ILE A 217 2.36 -24.97 4.76
CA ILE A 217 3.66 -25.56 4.37
C ILE A 217 4.07 -26.66 5.36
N SER A 218 4.94 -27.56 4.91
CA SER A 218 5.52 -28.63 5.74
C SER A 218 6.55 -28.08 6.72
N ASP A 219 6.82 -28.84 7.79
CA ASP A 219 7.87 -28.48 8.77
C ASP A 219 9.28 -28.57 8.14
N GLU A 220 9.48 -29.48 7.19
CA GLU A 220 10.72 -29.59 6.41
C GLU A 220 10.95 -28.33 5.57
N LEU A 221 9.92 -27.85 4.86
CA LEU A 221 10.01 -26.61 4.10
C LEU A 221 10.23 -25.42 5.04
N LEU A 222 9.55 -25.35 6.18
CA LEU A 222 9.81 -24.30 7.19
C LEU A 222 11.28 -24.30 7.61
N SER A 223 11.84 -25.45 8.01
CA SER A 223 13.24 -25.57 8.42
C SER A 223 14.17 -25.09 7.32
N THR A 224 13.94 -25.57 6.09
CA THR A 224 14.70 -25.17 4.90
C THR A 224 14.71 -23.65 4.74
N LEU A 225 13.54 -23.01 4.75
CA LEU A 225 13.42 -21.56 4.52
C LEU A 225 14.02 -20.75 5.68
N VAL A 226 13.92 -21.24 6.91
CA VAL A 226 14.56 -20.61 8.09
C VAL A 226 16.07 -20.69 7.99
N ASP A 227 16.64 -21.83 7.59
CA ASP A 227 18.09 -21.99 7.42
C ASP A 227 18.61 -21.18 6.23
N PHE A 228 17.88 -21.23 5.11
CA PHE A 228 18.15 -20.49 3.88
C PHE A 228 18.28 -18.98 4.12
N THR A 229 17.57 -18.45 5.11
CA THR A 229 17.53 -17.03 5.46
C THR A 229 18.35 -16.68 6.71
N ASN A 230 19.19 -17.59 7.22
CA ASN A 230 19.88 -17.41 8.50
C ASN A 230 21.15 -16.55 8.43
N ASP A 231 21.85 -16.56 7.29
CA ASP A 231 23.05 -15.73 7.07
C ASP A 231 22.72 -14.22 7.13
N ASN A 232 23.71 -13.35 7.28
CA ASN A 232 23.58 -11.91 7.08
C ASN A 232 23.71 -11.48 5.61
N ASN A 233 24.33 -12.31 4.76
CA ASN A 233 24.53 -12.02 3.35
C ASN A 233 23.29 -12.32 2.50
N ASP A 234 23.20 -11.70 1.32
CA ASP A 234 22.23 -12.10 0.30
C ASP A 234 22.60 -13.47 -0.28
N ILE A 235 21.69 -14.06 -1.04
CA ILE A 235 21.80 -15.40 -1.58
C ILE A 235 22.13 -15.31 -3.07
N ASP A 236 23.35 -15.71 -3.42
CA ASP A 236 23.84 -15.75 -4.79
C ASP A 236 23.27 -16.95 -5.56
N ASN A 237 22.99 -16.75 -6.84
CA ASN A 237 22.69 -17.85 -7.74
C ASN A 237 23.93 -18.76 -7.87
N GLY A 238 23.79 -20.06 -7.65
CA GLY A 238 24.92 -20.99 -7.57
C GLY A 238 25.65 -21.00 -6.22
N ALA A 239 25.12 -20.37 -5.17
CA ALA A 239 25.60 -20.61 -3.81
C ALA A 239 25.39 -22.08 -3.41
N THR A 240 26.25 -22.59 -2.54
CA THR A 240 26.11 -23.96 -2.02
C THR A 240 25.17 -23.96 -0.82
N PHE A 241 24.10 -24.76 -0.88
CA PHE A 241 23.15 -24.95 0.22
C PHE A 241 22.72 -26.42 0.26
N ASN A 242 22.68 -27.03 1.44
CA ASN A 242 22.36 -28.46 1.61
C ASN A 242 23.13 -29.38 0.65
N GLN A 243 24.44 -29.13 0.53
CA GLN A 243 25.39 -29.89 -0.28
C GLN A 243 25.20 -29.80 -1.81
N GLU A 244 24.36 -28.88 -2.30
CA GLU A 244 24.12 -28.69 -3.74
C GLU A 244 24.12 -27.22 -4.14
N LYS A 245 24.26 -26.96 -5.44
CA LYS A 245 24.18 -25.61 -6.01
C LYS A 245 22.73 -25.17 -6.17
N ILE A 246 22.35 -24.10 -5.47
CA ILE A 246 21.02 -23.52 -5.64
C ILE A 246 20.90 -22.85 -7.01
N ARG A 247 19.72 -22.94 -7.62
CA ARG A 247 19.37 -22.17 -8.80
C ARG A 247 18.27 -21.19 -8.46
N LEU A 248 18.46 -19.93 -8.81
CA LEU A 248 17.49 -18.87 -8.61
C LEU A 248 17.05 -18.34 -9.95
N MET A 249 15.74 -18.29 -10.19
CA MET A 249 15.19 -17.85 -11.47
C MET A 249 14.12 -16.77 -11.28
N SER A 250 14.18 -15.71 -12.08
CA SER A 250 13.08 -14.76 -12.22
C SER A 250 11.94 -15.40 -13.01
N VAL A 251 10.72 -14.97 -12.71
CA VAL A 251 9.50 -15.46 -13.35
C VAL A 251 8.96 -14.40 -14.29
N LYS A 252 8.72 -14.76 -15.56
CA LYS A 252 8.12 -13.89 -16.56
C LYS A 252 6.85 -14.50 -17.13
N LEU A 253 5.78 -13.72 -17.11
CA LEU A 253 4.47 -14.08 -17.64
C LEU A 253 4.23 -13.47 -19.02
N PHE A 254 3.59 -14.22 -19.91
CA PHE A 254 3.15 -13.79 -21.24
C PHE A 254 4.26 -13.12 -22.06
N ARG A 255 5.52 -13.57 -21.88
CA ARG A 255 6.75 -13.03 -22.50
C ARG A 255 7.01 -11.54 -22.24
N LYS A 256 6.23 -10.89 -21.36
CA LYS A 256 6.25 -9.44 -21.13
C LYS A 256 6.47 -9.11 -19.66
N TYR A 257 5.67 -9.68 -18.77
CA TYR A 257 5.59 -9.25 -17.38
C TYR A 257 6.56 -10.02 -16.51
N THR A 258 7.70 -9.43 -16.17
CA THR A 258 8.49 -9.94 -15.03
C THR A 258 7.67 -9.69 -13.77
N ILE A 259 7.38 -10.75 -13.01
CA ILE A 259 6.59 -10.64 -11.78
C ILE A 259 7.50 -10.59 -10.55
N HIS A 260 6.99 -10.03 -9.45
CA HIS A 260 7.68 -10.02 -8.17
C HIS A 260 7.65 -11.42 -7.53
N ALA A 261 8.46 -12.34 -8.06
CA ALA A 261 8.59 -13.71 -7.61
C ALA A 261 9.97 -14.28 -7.92
N THR A 262 10.34 -15.36 -7.24
CA THR A 262 11.57 -16.11 -7.51
C THR A 262 11.29 -17.60 -7.42
N LEU A 263 11.67 -18.35 -8.46
CA LEU A 263 11.72 -19.81 -8.40
C LEU A 263 13.08 -20.21 -7.82
N ILE A 264 13.04 -20.88 -6.68
CA ILE A 264 14.19 -21.39 -5.94
C ILE A 264 14.27 -22.89 -6.20
N VAL A 265 15.42 -23.37 -6.67
CA VAL A 265 15.68 -24.79 -6.81
C VAL A 265 16.80 -25.17 -5.87
N CYS A 266 16.50 -26.01 -4.88
CA CYS A 266 17.45 -26.43 -3.85
C CYS A 266 17.06 -27.78 -3.25
N ARG A 267 17.99 -28.38 -2.49
CA ARG A 267 17.69 -29.51 -1.62
C ARG A 267 17.10 -29.01 -0.30
N LEU A 268 16.00 -29.62 0.15
CA LEU A 268 15.36 -29.24 1.42
C LEU A 268 16.21 -29.62 2.64
N ASN A 269 16.96 -30.71 2.55
CA ASN A 269 17.83 -31.15 3.62
C ASN A 269 19.14 -31.73 3.05
N PRO A 270 20.23 -31.83 3.84
CA PRO A 270 21.52 -32.33 3.37
C PRO A 270 21.52 -33.78 2.87
N THR A 271 20.52 -34.58 3.27
CA THR A 271 20.39 -35.99 2.87
C THR A 271 19.49 -36.20 1.64
N ALA A 272 18.84 -35.14 1.16
CA ALA A 272 17.95 -35.23 0.01
C ALA A 272 18.73 -35.57 -1.27
N THR A 273 18.18 -36.47 -2.08
CA THR A 273 18.79 -36.91 -3.35
C THR A 273 18.20 -36.18 -4.57
N GLN A 274 17.12 -35.44 -4.39
CA GLN A 274 16.41 -34.71 -5.44
C GLN A 274 16.24 -33.23 -5.06
N ASP A 275 16.26 -32.37 -6.06
CA ASP A 275 15.94 -30.95 -5.90
C ASP A 275 14.44 -30.76 -5.69
N SER A 276 14.07 -29.81 -4.82
CA SER A 276 12.72 -29.26 -4.70
C SER A 276 12.64 -27.93 -5.43
N TYR A 277 11.49 -27.65 -6.02
CA TYR A 277 11.19 -26.44 -6.77
C TYR A 277 10.21 -25.60 -5.95
N ILE A 278 10.66 -24.45 -5.46
CA ILE A 278 9.89 -23.58 -4.58
C ILE A 278 9.68 -22.25 -5.28
N LEU A 279 8.47 -21.99 -5.76
CA LEU A 279 8.09 -20.67 -6.23
C LEU A 279 7.71 -19.80 -5.03
N TYR A 280 8.55 -18.81 -4.73
CA TYR A 280 8.30 -17.80 -3.72
C TYR A 280 7.69 -16.55 -4.36
N ILE A 281 6.49 -16.19 -3.93
CA ILE A 281 5.80 -14.95 -4.30
C ILE A 281 5.64 -14.12 -3.02
N PRO A 282 6.50 -13.11 -2.79
CA PRO A 282 6.33 -12.19 -1.68
C PRO A 282 4.93 -11.61 -1.62
N ASN A 283 4.38 -11.55 -0.42
CA ASN A 283 3.08 -10.94 -0.15
C ASN A 283 1.87 -11.56 -0.87
N ASP A 284 2.00 -12.76 -1.44
CA ASP A 284 0.89 -13.50 -2.03
C ASP A 284 -0.26 -13.71 -1.01
N PRO A 285 -1.51 -13.34 -1.35
CA PRO A 285 -2.67 -13.59 -0.50
C PRO A 285 -2.99 -15.09 -0.32
N GLY A 286 -2.42 -15.96 -1.17
CA GLY A 286 -2.55 -17.42 -1.12
C GLY A 286 -1.49 -18.11 -0.26
N GLN A 287 -0.74 -19.02 -0.87
CA GLN A 287 0.23 -19.89 -0.18
C GLN A 287 1.60 -19.20 -0.02
N GLY A 288 1.98 -18.30 -0.93
CA GLY A 288 3.27 -17.59 -0.94
C GLY A 288 4.49 -18.44 -1.25
N PHE A 289 4.45 -19.73 -0.91
CA PHE A 289 5.42 -20.75 -1.25
C PHE A 289 4.70 -21.89 -1.95
N TYR A 290 5.03 -22.13 -3.21
CA TYR A 290 4.51 -23.25 -3.98
C TYR A 290 5.64 -24.25 -4.21
N GLU A 291 5.59 -25.35 -3.48
CA GLU A 291 6.58 -26.42 -3.55
C GLU A 291 6.10 -27.52 -4.51
N GLU A 292 6.95 -27.90 -5.46
CA GLU A 292 6.71 -28.97 -6.43
C GLU A 292 7.99 -29.74 -6.74
N LYS A 293 7.84 -30.88 -7.44
CA LYS A 293 8.95 -31.80 -7.76
C LYS A 293 9.77 -31.39 -8.99
N ASP A 294 9.20 -30.56 -9.85
CA ASP A 294 9.83 -30.12 -11.09
C ASP A 294 9.22 -28.79 -11.58
N GLU A 295 9.88 -28.23 -12.60
CA GLU A 295 9.53 -26.95 -13.20
C GLU A 295 8.16 -26.96 -13.91
N ASP A 296 7.76 -28.09 -14.51
CA ASP A 296 6.48 -28.20 -15.24
C ASP A 296 5.28 -28.23 -14.27
N ASN A 297 5.45 -28.84 -13.11
CA ASN A 297 4.49 -28.77 -12.02
C ASN A 297 4.36 -27.35 -11.46
N ILE A 298 5.46 -26.60 -11.33
CA ILE A 298 5.40 -25.17 -10.96
C ILE A 298 4.62 -24.36 -12.00
N ARG A 299 4.87 -24.56 -13.30
CA ARG A 299 4.09 -23.89 -14.36
C ARG A 299 2.61 -24.17 -14.23
N THR A 300 2.26 -25.45 -14.07
CA THR A 300 0.87 -25.90 -13.95
C THR A 300 0.19 -25.28 -12.73
N ARG A 301 0.88 -25.29 -11.59
CA ARG A 301 0.41 -24.69 -10.33
C ARG A 301 0.18 -23.20 -10.50
N LEU A 302 1.15 -22.46 -11.01
CA LEU A 302 1.08 -21.02 -11.21
C LEU A 302 -0.04 -20.64 -12.19
N ALA A 303 -0.16 -21.33 -13.33
CA ALA A 303 -1.23 -21.11 -14.30
C ALA A 303 -2.61 -21.32 -13.67
N THR A 304 -2.79 -22.44 -12.95
CA THR A 304 -4.05 -22.77 -12.28
C THR A 304 -4.42 -21.70 -11.25
N HIS A 305 -3.46 -21.20 -10.48
CA HIS A 305 -3.71 -20.17 -9.48
C HIS A 305 -4.02 -18.81 -10.13
N ILE A 306 -3.32 -18.42 -11.21
CA ILE A 306 -3.63 -17.19 -11.94
C ILE A 306 -5.06 -17.23 -12.51
N ILE A 307 -5.48 -18.37 -13.05
CA ILE A 307 -6.84 -18.57 -13.57
C ILE A 307 -7.86 -18.49 -12.42
N ALA A 308 -7.67 -19.26 -11.36
CA ALA A 308 -8.65 -19.46 -10.31
C ALA A 308 -8.74 -18.33 -9.29
N MET A 309 -7.68 -17.52 -9.09
CA MET A 309 -7.58 -16.56 -7.99
C MET A 309 -7.48 -15.11 -8.46
N PRO A 310 -8.58 -14.34 -8.45
CA PRO A 310 -8.57 -12.90 -8.72
C PRO A 310 -7.68 -12.09 -7.76
N SER A 311 -7.57 -12.54 -6.51
CA SER A 311 -6.71 -11.91 -5.50
C SER A 311 -5.23 -12.03 -5.85
N LEU A 312 -4.78 -13.19 -6.33
CA LEU A 312 -3.41 -13.37 -6.82
C LEU A 312 -3.15 -12.49 -8.05
N ARG A 313 -4.08 -12.46 -9.02
CA ARG A 313 -3.97 -11.56 -10.18
C ARG A 313 -3.83 -10.10 -9.77
N SER A 314 -4.65 -9.65 -8.83
CA SER A 314 -4.58 -8.29 -8.30
C SER A 314 -3.26 -8.01 -7.58
N SER A 315 -2.73 -8.99 -6.84
CA SER A 315 -1.43 -8.90 -6.16
C SER A 315 -0.26 -8.88 -7.14
N ILE A 316 -0.28 -9.68 -8.21
CA ILE A 316 0.74 -9.63 -9.26
C ILE A 316 0.70 -8.27 -9.95
N ALA A 317 -0.49 -7.84 -10.36
CA ALA A 317 -0.69 -6.59 -11.07
C ALA A 317 -0.26 -5.37 -10.23
N SER A 318 -0.47 -5.39 -8.91
CA SER A 318 -0.05 -4.31 -8.01
C SER A 318 1.47 -4.12 -7.91
N HIS A 319 2.26 -5.08 -8.40
CA HIS A 319 3.72 -4.99 -8.48
C HIS A 319 4.23 -4.62 -9.89
N LEU A 320 3.35 -4.53 -10.88
CA LEU A 320 3.67 -4.04 -12.23
C LEU A 320 3.59 -2.51 -12.27
N ASN A 321 4.22 -1.89 -13.27
CA ASN A 321 4.01 -0.46 -13.53
C ASN A 321 2.54 -0.22 -13.92
N ASN A 322 2.05 1.01 -13.78
CA ASN A 322 0.63 1.32 -13.99
C ASN A 322 0.11 0.95 -15.39
N ILE A 323 0.94 1.07 -16.43
CA ILE A 323 0.54 0.72 -17.81
C ILE A 323 0.32 -0.79 -17.91
N ASP A 324 1.27 -1.57 -17.39
CA ASP A 324 1.23 -3.03 -17.44
C ASP A 324 0.21 -3.62 -16.45
N GLN A 325 -0.12 -2.91 -15.37
CA GLN A 325 -1.14 -3.32 -14.41
C GLN A 325 -2.52 -3.44 -15.08
N ASP A 326 -2.95 -2.40 -15.80
CA ASP A 326 -4.25 -2.40 -16.49
C ASP A 326 -4.27 -3.40 -17.65
N ASP A 327 -3.17 -3.50 -18.41
CA ASP A 327 -3.02 -4.48 -19.50
C ASP A 327 -3.09 -5.92 -18.98
N PHE A 328 -2.38 -6.22 -17.88
CA PHE A 328 -2.38 -7.54 -17.26
C PHE A 328 -3.78 -7.91 -16.74
N LEU A 329 -4.47 -7.01 -16.03
CA LEU A 329 -5.77 -7.30 -15.41
C LEU A 329 -6.90 -7.50 -16.43
N ASN A 330 -6.82 -6.84 -17.59
CA ASN A 330 -7.84 -6.94 -18.64
C ASN A 330 -7.56 -8.06 -19.66
N ARG A 331 -6.41 -8.75 -19.53
CA ARG A 331 -6.03 -9.86 -20.41
C ARG A 331 -6.90 -11.10 -20.15
N ASP A 332 -7.16 -11.88 -21.19
CA ASP A 332 -7.68 -13.25 -21.03
C ASP A 332 -6.60 -14.17 -20.43
N HIS A 333 -6.86 -14.68 -19.23
CA HIS A 333 -5.97 -15.62 -18.54
C HIS A 333 -6.38 -17.08 -18.73
N THR A 334 -7.53 -17.37 -19.34
CA THR A 334 -8.09 -18.73 -19.40
C THR A 334 -7.36 -19.65 -20.38
N ASN A 335 -6.73 -19.10 -21.41
CA ASN A 335 -5.99 -19.83 -22.45
C ASN A 335 -4.47 -19.66 -22.32
N MET A 336 -3.91 -19.90 -21.14
CA MET A 336 -2.47 -19.75 -20.87
C MET A 336 -1.67 -20.97 -21.34
N SER A 337 -0.65 -20.76 -22.17
CA SER A 337 0.34 -21.79 -22.54
C SER A 337 1.40 -21.91 -21.46
N LEU A 338 1.53 -23.10 -20.85
CA LEU A 338 2.50 -23.32 -19.76
C LEU A 338 3.95 -23.00 -20.18
N LYS A 339 4.36 -23.36 -21.40
CA LYS A 339 5.74 -23.16 -21.86
C LYS A 339 5.98 -21.80 -22.47
N ASP A 340 5.01 -21.26 -23.22
CA ASP A 340 5.19 -19.99 -23.92
C ASP A 340 4.89 -18.78 -23.07
N ASP A 341 3.96 -18.90 -22.12
CA ASP A 341 3.51 -17.81 -21.28
C ASP A 341 4.14 -17.83 -19.88
N ILE A 342 4.83 -18.89 -19.47
CA ILE A 342 5.56 -18.93 -18.19
C ILE A 342 7.01 -19.31 -18.44
N ALA A 343 7.87 -18.30 -18.36
CA ALA A 343 9.31 -18.44 -18.52
C ALA A 343 10.06 -18.25 -17.20
N PHE A 344 11.06 -19.10 -16.98
CA PHE A 344 12.02 -18.98 -15.90
C PHE A 344 13.37 -18.63 -16.50
N THR A 345 13.98 -17.56 -15.99
CA THR A 345 15.31 -17.12 -16.44
C THR A 345 16.23 -16.97 -15.23
N PRO A 346 17.47 -17.50 -15.27
CA PRO A 346 18.41 -17.35 -14.16
C PRO A 346 18.55 -15.91 -13.69
N LEU A 347 18.64 -15.70 -12.38
CA LEU A 347 18.95 -14.38 -11.83
C LEU A 347 20.43 -14.04 -12.03
N ASP A 348 20.69 -12.83 -12.51
CA ASP A 348 22.03 -12.27 -12.67
C ASP A 348 22.61 -11.72 -11.36
N LYS A 349 21.75 -11.44 -10.37
CA LYS A 349 22.10 -10.88 -9.06
C LYS A 349 21.54 -11.77 -7.95
N CYS A 350 21.90 -11.46 -6.71
CA CYS A 350 21.37 -12.13 -5.52
C CYS A 350 19.84 -12.01 -5.42
N MET A 351 19.20 -12.97 -4.73
CA MET A 351 17.74 -13.09 -4.64
C MET A 351 17.05 -11.83 -4.09
N PHE A 352 17.40 -11.41 -2.88
CA PHE A 352 16.66 -10.34 -2.19
C PHE A 352 16.96 -8.98 -2.80
N HIS A 353 18.18 -8.76 -3.26
CA HIS A 353 18.54 -7.60 -4.07
C HIS A 353 17.71 -7.52 -5.35
N SER A 354 17.53 -8.63 -6.07
CA SER A 354 16.70 -8.66 -7.28
C SER A 354 15.24 -8.33 -6.97
N LEU A 355 14.68 -8.88 -5.89
CA LEU A 355 13.33 -8.54 -5.43
C LEU A 355 13.20 -7.06 -5.02
N PHE A 356 14.21 -6.49 -4.36
CA PHE A 356 14.25 -5.07 -4.03
C PHE A 356 14.27 -4.20 -5.29
N MET A 357 15.15 -4.52 -6.25
CA MET A 357 15.26 -3.78 -7.50
C MET A 357 13.98 -3.83 -8.32
N HIS A 358 13.31 -4.98 -8.39
CA HIS A 358 12.02 -5.09 -9.07
C HIS A 358 10.96 -4.11 -8.51
N ARG A 359 10.92 -3.93 -7.17
CA ARG A 359 10.02 -2.94 -6.53
C ARG A 359 10.44 -1.51 -6.83
N LEU A 360 11.74 -1.23 -6.83
CA LEU A 360 12.26 0.09 -7.14
C LEU A 360 12.01 0.47 -8.60
N ASP A 361 12.20 -0.46 -9.53
CA ASP A 361 11.95 -0.27 -10.97
C ASP A 361 10.49 0.11 -11.23
N LYS A 362 9.54 -0.53 -10.52
CA LYS A 362 8.13 -0.14 -10.53
C LYS A 362 7.94 1.33 -10.12
N LEU A 363 8.48 1.72 -8.96
CA LEU A 363 8.37 3.10 -8.46
C LEU A 363 8.97 4.09 -9.46
N LEU A 364 10.18 3.83 -9.96
CA LEU A 364 10.86 4.67 -10.94
C LEU A 364 10.06 4.79 -12.23
N SER A 365 9.47 3.69 -12.72
CA SER A 365 8.61 3.67 -13.89
C SER A 365 7.33 4.49 -13.68
N ASP A 366 6.62 4.27 -12.58
CA ASP A 366 5.36 4.96 -12.30
C ASP A 366 5.55 6.47 -12.06
N VAL A 367 6.70 6.86 -11.52
CA VAL A 367 7.08 8.26 -11.36
C VAL A 367 7.23 8.96 -12.72
N LYS A 368 7.73 8.26 -13.76
CA LYS A 368 7.86 8.83 -15.12
C LYS A 368 6.51 9.17 -15.74
N GLU A 369 5.42 8.57 -15.26
CA GLU A 369 4.04 8.87 -15.68
C GLU A 369 3.43 10.11 -14.99
N VAL A 370 4.16 10.73 -14.08
CA VAL A 370 3.73 11.94 -13.36
C VAL A 370 4.73 13.07 -13.55
N ALA A 371 6.02 12.78 -13.36
CA ALA A 371 7.13 13.70 -13.55
C ALA A 371 8.01 13.15 -14.70
N VAL A 372 7.70 13.58 -15.92
CA VAL A 372 8.24 13.07 -17.17
C VAL A 372 9.62 13.69 -17.42
N PRO A 373 10.70 12.90 -17.49
CA PRO A 373 12.01 13.41 -17.88
C PRO A 373 11.99 13.95 -19.31
N VAL A 374 12.78 14.99 -19.61
CA VAL A 374 12.91 15.54 -20.97
C VAL A 374 13.27 14.44 -21.99
N ALA A 375 14.09 13.48 -21.60
CA ALA A 375 14.47 12.36 -22.47
C ALA A 375 13.28 11.45 -22.90
N ASN A 376 12.19 11.43 -22.13
CA ASN A 376 11.02 10.56 -22.32
C ASN A 376 9.79 11.31 -22.84
N VAL A 377 9.85 12.64 -22.97
CA VAL A 377 8.70 13.46 -23.37
C VAL A 377 8.36 13.33 -24.86
N ASN A 378 9.34 12.99 -25.72
CA ASN A 378 9.11 12.85 -27.17
C ASN A 378 8.60 11.46 -27.59
N GLU A 379 8.29 10.60 -26.62
CA GLU A 379 7.64 9.32 -26.92
C GLU A 379 6.22 9.55 -27.47
N SER A 380 5.77 8.67 -28.37
CA SER A 380 4.46 8.79 -29.05
C SER A 380 3.26 8.86 -28.10
N VAL A 381 3.44 8.46 -26.84
CA VAL A 381 2.42 8.44 -25.78
C VAL A 381 2.23 9.79 -25.07
N HIS A 382 3.06 10.81 -25.31
CA HIS A 382 3.00 12.10 -24.60
C HIS A 382 1.62 12.76 -24.58
N VAL A 383 0.95 12.81 -25.74
CA VAL A 383 -0.40 13.39 -25.86
C VAL A 383 -1.39 12.63 -24.97
N GLN A 384 -1.32 11.29 -25.00
CA GLN A 384 -2.16 10.43 -24.16
C GLN A 384 -1.85 10.65 -22.66
N ARG A 385 -0.58 10.81 -22.27
CA ARG A 385 -0.22 11.11 -20.86
C ARG A 385 -0.89 12.39 -20.37
N ARG A 386 -0.87 13.47 -21.18
CA ARG A 386 -1.52 14.75 -20.83
C ARG A 386 -3.03 14.65 -20.72
N GLU A 387 -3.68 13.98 -21.66
CA GLU A 387 -5.13 13.76 -21.61
C GLU A 387 -5.53 12.87 -20.42
N ASN A 388 -4.76 11.81 -20.16
CA ASN A 388 -5.01 10.91 -19.04
C ASN A 388 -4.82 11.62 -17.70
N HIS A 389 -3.87 12.54 -17.58
CA HIS A 389 -3.69 13.34 -16.37
C HIS A 389 -4.95 14.13 -16.00
N LEU A 390 -5.66 14.69 -16.99
CA LEU A 390 -6.95 15.37 -16.78
C LEU A 390 -8.08 14.42 -16.37
N ARG A 391 -8.04 13.17 -16.86
CA ARG A 391 -9.08 12.16 -16.63
C ARG A 391 -8.85 11.32 -15.37
N ARG A 392 -7.71 11.47 -14.68
CA ARG A 392 -7.33 10.61 -13.56
C ARG A 392 -8.30 10.73 -12.38
N ARG A 393 -8.66 9.55 -11.85
CA ARG A 393 -9.46 9.35 -10.63
C ARG A 393 -8.67 9.82 -9.40
N ARG A 394 -9.30 10.53 -8.44
CA ARG A 394 -8.67 10.83 -7.14
C ARG A 394 -8.71 9.60 -6.19
N PRO A 395 -7.70 9.39 -5.33
CA PRO A 395 -6.49 10.19 -5.18
C PRO A 395 -5.60 10.16 -6.43
N PRO A 396 -4.95 11.29 -6.78
CA PRO A 396 -4.07 11.31 -7.95
C PRO A 396 -2.92 10.32 -7.74
N LEU A 397 -2.48 9.69 -8.83
CA LEU A 397 -1.40 8.69 -8.80
C LEU A 397 -0.21 9.19 -7.98
N SER A 398 0.19 10.42 -8.18
CA SER A 398 1.32 11.05 -7.51
C SER A 398 1.23 11.14 -5.98
N ALA A 399 0.02 11.24 -5.45
CA ALA A 399 -0.24 11.17 -4.02
C ALA A 399 -0.20 9.73 -3.49
N THR A 400 -0.48 8.73 -4.34
CA THR A 400 -0.48 7.31 -3.93
C THR A 400 0.87 6.63 -4.15
N LEU A 401 1.74 7.09 -5.06
CA LEU A 401 3.00 6.42 -5.41
C LEU A 401 3.84 6.00 -4.19
N ILE A 402 4.17 6.96 -3.31
CA ILE A 402 5.00 6.70 -2.13
C ILE A 402 4.25 5.83 -1.12
N TYR A 403 2.94 6.03 -0.99
CA TYR A 403 2.10 5.23 -0.12
C TYR A 403 2.03 3.78 -0.58
N GLU A 404 1.74 3.51 -1.86
CA GLU A 404 1.75 2.17 -2.44
C GLU A 404 3.11 1.52 -2.31
N PHE A 405 4.19 2.24 -2.63
CA PHE A 405 5.53 1.73 -2.46
C PHE A 405 5.78 1.33 -1.00
N SER A 406 5.41 2.18 -0.03
CA SER A 406 5.54 1.88 1.40
C SER A 406 4.73 0.66 1.84
N ARG A 407 3.54 0.45 1.29
CA ARG A 407 2.70 -0.73 1.61
C ARG A 407 3.40 -2.03 1.23
N HIS A 408 4.06 -2.06 0.08
CA HIS A 408 4.76 -3.25 -0.40
C HIS A 408 6.01 -3.61 0.41
N TRP A 409 6.55 -2.71 1.25
CA TRP A 409 7.65 -3.01 2.18
C TRP A 409 7.21 -3.70 3.46
N ARG A 410 5.97 -3.47 3.89
CA ARG A 410 5.42 -4.09 5.08
C ARG A 410 5.17 -5.58 4.79
N THR A 411 5.39 -6.41 5.80
CA THR A 411 5.13 -7.85 5.70
C THR A 411 3.62 -8.11 5.73
N THR A 412 3.10 -8.81 4.72
CA THR A 412 1.71 -9.27 4.77
C THR A 412 1.51 -10.43 5.72
N ALA A 413 2.57 -11.08 6.22
CA ALA A 413 2.43 -12.18 7.18
C ALA A 413 1.80 -11.69 8.49
N ALA A 414 2.26 -10.53 9.00
CA ALA A 414 1.64 -9.90 10.16
C ALA A 414 0.21 -9.46 9.85
N ASP A 415 -0.03 -8.90 8.67
CA ASP A 415 -1.38 -8.47 8.25
C ASP A 415 -2.35 -9.63 8.06
N ALA A 416 -1.89 -10.78 7.59
CA ALA A 416 -2.68 -11.98 7.42
C ALA A 416 -3.14 -12.53 8.78
N LEU A 417 -2.22 -12.57 9.76
CA LEU A 417 -2.54 -12.99 11.12
C LEU A 417 -3.47 -11.99 11.81
N LEU A 418 -3.11 -10.71 11.79
CA LEU A 418 -3.91 -9.65 12.42
C LEU A 418 -5.27 -9.47 11.76
N GLY A 419 -5.36 -9.64 10.44
CA GLY A 419 -6.59 -9.44 9.66
C GLY A 419 -7.71 -10.42 9.98
N THR A 420 -7.42 -11.49 10.72
CA THR A 420 -8.42 -12.41 11.28
C THR A 420 -9.20 -11.79 12.45
N VAL A 421 -8.55 -10.91 13.22
CA VAL A 421 -9.10 -10.28 14.43
C VAL A 421 -9.44 -8.82 14.17
N PHE A 422 -8.60 -8.11 13.42
CA PHE A 422 -8.63 -6.66 13.26
C PHE A 422 -9.03 -6.23 11.85
N THR A 423 -9.55 -5.00 11.74
CA THR A 423 -9.75 -4.30 10.47
C THR A 423 -9.09 -2.93 10.51
N GLY A 424 -8.85 -2.30 9.35
CA GLY A 424 -8.18 -1.00 9.27
C GLY A 424 -6.66 -1.05 9.50
N LEU A 425 -6.01 -2.19 9.22
CA LEU A 425 -4.58 -2.43 9.43
C LEU A 425 -3.66 -1.62 8.51
N GLU A 426 -4.19 -1.12 7.40
CA GLU A 426 -3.47 -0.33 6.40
C GLU A 426 -2.76 0.91 6.99
N ASN A 427 -3.35 1.49 8.04
CA ASN A 427 -2.86 2.70 8.69
C ASN A 427 -2.01 2.44 9.92
N TRP A 428 -1.82 1.17 10.26
CA TRP A 428 -0.98 0.80 11.39
C TRP A 428 0.48 0.86 10.97
N THR A 429 1.29 1.47 11.83
CA THR A 429 2.74 1.39 11.80
C THR A 429 3.20 -0.05 12.04
N SER A 430 4.41 -0.37 11.58
CA SER A 430 5.01 -1.68 11.84
C SER A 430 5.09 -2.00 13.35
N ARG A 431 5.31 -0.98 14.20
CA ARG A 431 5.32 -1.12 15.66
C ARG A 431 3.95 -1.48 16.22
N GLU A 432 2.87 -0.86 15.75
CA GLU A 432 1.51 -1.20 16.20
C GLU A 432 1.14 -2.63 15.81
N LYS A 433 1.49 -3.05 14.58
CA LYS A 433 1.29 -4.44 14.13
C LYS A 433 2.08 -5.42 15.01
N HIS A 434 3.32 -5.10 15.35
CA HIS A 434 4.12 -5.90 16.27
C HIS A 434 3.45 -6.04 17.63
N THR A 435 3.10 -4.92 18.27
CA THR A 435 2.44 -4.92 19.58
C THR A 435 1.16 -5.74 19.57
N ALA A 436 0.31 -5.55 18.56
CA ALA A 436 -0.95 -6.29 18.44
C ALA A 436 -0.73 -7.79 18.29
N LEU A 437 0.24 -8.20 17.47
CA LEU A 437 0.54 -9.60 17.27
C LEU A 437 1.16 -10.21 18.55
N GLY A 438 2.01 -9.46 19.25
CA GLY A 438 2.52 -9.82 20.57
C GLY A 438 1.39 -10.13 21.56
N GLN A 439 0.41 -9.22 21.68
CA GLN A 439 -0.77 -9.37 22.54
C GLN A 439 -1.61 -10.61 22.19
N LEU A 440 -1.83 -10.88 20.90
CA LEU A 440 -2.53 -12.09 20.47
C LEU A 440 -1.78 -13.38 20.82
N LEU A 441 -0.46 -13.39 20.60
CA LEU A 441 0.38 -14.55 20.92
C LEU A 441 0.51 -14.75 22.44
N ASP A 442 0.54 -13.69 23.24
CA ASP A 442 0.58 -13.78 24.70
C ASP A 442 -0.73 -14.32 25.26
N LEU A 443 -1.87 -13.89 24.70
CA LEU A 443 -3.17 -14.46 25.02
C LEU A 443 -3.20 -15.96 24.72
N GLN A 444 -2.76 -16.35 23.52
CA GLN A 444 -2.71 -17.76 23.11
C GLN A 444 -1.83 -18.58 24.07
N LYS A 445 -0.64 -18.09 24.41
CA LYS A 445 0.25 -18.76 25.37
C LYS A 445 -0.41 -18.89 26.75
N SER A 446 -1.06 -17.83 27.24
CA SER A 446 -1.67 -17.82 28.57
C SER A 446 -2.84 -18.79 28.73
N LEU A 447 -3.50 -19.17 27.62
CA LEU A 447 -4.63 -20.10 27.63
C LEU A 447 -4.23 -21.56 27.37
N ALA A 448 -3.02 -21.82 26.87
CA ALA A 448 -2.52 -23.18 26.59
C ALA A 448 -2.13 -23.99 27.86
N ALA A 449 -2.32 -23.43 29.06
CA ALA A 449 -2.22 -24.10 30.37
C ALA A 449 -0.90 -24.85 30.72
N THR A 450 0.17 -24.79 29.90
CA THR A 450 1.38 -25.63 30.12
C THR A 450 2.70 -24.90 30.32
N ASP A 451 2.76 -23.57 30.43
CA ASP A 451 4.07 -22.91 30.44
C ASP A 451 4.13 -21.65 31.30
N THR A 452 4.75 -21.76 32.49
CA THR A 452 5.00 -20.68 33.46
C THR A 452 6.21 -19.80 33.12
N GLN A 453 6.90 -20.05 32.01
CA GLN A 453 7.95 -19.13 31.54
C GLN A 453 7.34 -17.95 30.78
N SER A 454 7.36 -16.76 31.38
CA SER A 454 7.13 -15.51 30.67
C SER A 454 8.25 -15.31 29.63
N LEU A 455 7.98 -15.67 28.38
CA LEU A 455 8.89 -15.42 27.27
C LEU A 455 8.79 -13.94 26.89
N GLY A 456 9.54 -13.11 27.60
CA GLY A 456 9.82 -11.70 27.29
C GLY A 456 8.57 -10.84 27.11
N ALA A 457 8.15 -10.14 28.17
CA ALA A 457 7.15 -9.09 28.06
C ALA A 457 7.62 -8.05 27.02
N ASP A 458 6.82 -7.85 25.97
CA ASP A 458 6.96 -6.65 25.14
C ASP A 458 6.82 -5.41 26.04
N ALA A 459 7.59 -4.38 25.73
CA ALA A 459 7.87 -3.21 26.57
C ALA A 459 6.66 -2.31 26.94
N SER A 460 5.40 -2.71 26.70
CA SER A 460 4.24 -1.93 27.13
C SER A 460 3.88 -2.13 28.59
N GLY A 461 4.17 -3.31 29.18
CA GLY A 461 3.71 -3.66 30.54
C GLY A 461 2.18 -3.62 30.72
N GLU A 462 1.44 -3.42 29.62
CA GLU A 462 0.01 -3.18 29.59
C GLU A 462 -0.73 -4.51 29.51
N SER A 463 -1.72 -4.69 30.39
CA SER A 463 -2.53 -5.92 30.38
C SER A 463 -3.33 -6.04 29.10
N ALA A 464 -3.60 -7.28 28.65
CA ALA A 464 -4.43 -7.53 27.46
C ALA A 464 -5.79 -6.83 27.56
N GLY A 465 -6.41 -6.81 28.74
CA GLY A 465 -7.67 -6.11 28.97
C GLY A 465 -7.59 -4.61 28.68
N GLU A 466 -6.52 -3.94 29.09
CA GLU A 466 -6.34 -2.51 28.81
C GLU A 466 -6.07 -2.26 27.31
N TYR A 467 -5.23 -3.09 26.70
CA TYR A 467 -4.95 -3.01 25.27
C TYR A 467 -6.23 -3.18 24.42
N PHE A 468 -7.05 -4.20 24.69
CA PHE A 468 -8.26 -4.46 23.89
C PHE A 468 -9.40 -3.47 24.16
N LYS A 469 -9.36 -2.67 25.25
CA LYS A 469 -10.33 -1.57 25.47
C LYS A 469 -10.23 -0.49 24.40
N THR A 470 -9.05 -0.27 23.80
CA THR A 470 -8.87 0.76 22.77
C THR A 470 -9.54 0.44 21.42
N PHE A 471 -10.13 -0.75 21.30
CA PHE A 471 -10.78 -1.23 20.08
C PHE A 471 -12.30 -1.28 20.21
N GLU A 472 -12.97 -1.23 19.07
CA GLU A 472 -14.42 -1.43 18.92
C GLU A 472 -14.71 -2.62 18.04
N VAL A 473 -15.83 -3.28 18.35
CA VAL A 473 -16.37 -4.33 17.51
C VAL A 473 -17.11 -3.68 16.34
N GLN A 474 -16.70 -4.01 15.13
CA GLN A 474 -17.26 -3.48 13.90
C GLN A 474 -17.63 -4.61 12.94
N GLU A 475 -18.75 -4.47 12.25
CA GLU A 475 -19.12 -5.37 11.17
C GLU A 475 -18.21 -5.13 9.97
N HIS A 476 -17.57 -6.19 9.50
CA HIS A 476 -16.73 -6.18 8.31
C HIS A 476 -17.56 -6.56 7.09
N ALA A 477 -17.87 -5.57 6.27
CA ALA A 477 -18.76 -5.74 5.12
C ALA A 477 -18.09 -6.44 3.90
N HIS A 478 -16.76 -6.60 3.87
CA HIS A 478 -16.06 -7.10 2.68
C HIS A 478 -15.45 -8.51 2.83
N LEU A 479 -15.79 -9.36 1.86
CA LEU A 479 -15.23 -10.68 1.51
C LEU A 479 -15.38 -11.82 2.53
N GLN A 480 -15.44 -11.54 3.82
CA GLN A 480 -15.82 -12.50 4.86
C GLN A 480 -16.68 -11.76 5.89
N GLN A 481 -18.00 -11.97 5.82
CA GLN A 481 -18.93 -11.42 6.81
C GLN A 481 -18.44 -11.82 8.20
N GLY A 482 -18.23 -10.85 9.09
CA GLY A 482 -17.55 -11.08 10.35
C GLY A 482 -17.46 -9.82 11.17
N TYR A 483 -17.50 -9.94 12.48
CA TYR A 483 -17.13 -8.85 13.37
C TYR A 483 -15.63 -8.86 13.59
N ARG A 484 -15.01 -7.68 13.52
CA ARG A 484 -13.58 -7.48 13.76
C ARG A 484 -13.36 -6.29 14.68
N LEU A 485 -12.19 -6.25 15.28
CA LEU A 485 -11.74 -5.16 16.12
C LEU A 485 -11.18 -4.02 15.27
N TRP A 486 -11.70 -2.82 15.46
CA TRP A 486 -11.22 -1.61 14.81
C TRP A 486 -10.65 -0.63 15.83
N LYS A 487 -9.50 -0.03 15.52
CA LYS A 487 -8.86 0.99 16.35
C LYS A 487 -9.65 2.30 16.21
N ARG A 488 -10.08 2.90 17.33
CA ARG A 488 -10.85 4.18 17.38
C ARG A 488 -10.04 5.42 16.96
N ALA A 489 -9.33 5.36 15.84
CA ALA A 489 -8.45 6.42 15.39
C ALA A 489 -8.74 6.78 13.94
N LEU A 490 -9.09 8.05 13.73
CA LEU A 490 -9.35 8.61 12.40
C LEU A 490 -8.13 9.30 11.78
N THR A 491 -6.98 9.32 12.46
CA THR A 491 -5.78 10.06 12.02
C THR A 491 -5.27 9.66 10.64
N GLY A 492 -5.54 8.43 10.19
CA GLY A 492 -5.20 7.98 8.83
C GLY A 492 -6.23 8.34 7.75
N TYR A 493 -7.37 8.93 8.12
CA TYR A 493 -8.47 9.28 7.22
C TYR A 493 -8.58 10.79 6.96
N GLU A 494 -7.73 11.58 7.61
CA GLU A 494 -7.76 13.04 7.52
C GLU A 494 -7.51 13.50 6.08
N VAL A 495 -8.35 14.42 5.62
CA VAL A 495 -8.14 15.07 4.33
C VAL A 495 -6.89 15.96 4.41
N PRO A 496 -5.97 15.91 3.43
CA PRO A 496 -4.79 16.76 3.44
C PRO A 496 -5.13 18.24 3.65
N SER A 497 -4.35 18.95 4.47
CA SER A 497 -4.65 20.31 4.93
C SER A 497 -4.98 21.30 3.81
N HIS A 498 -4.28 21.24 2.67
CA HIS A 498 -4.56 22.11 1.52
C HIS A 498 -5.95 21.88 0.90
N VAL A 499 -6.46 20.64 0.94
CA VAL A 499 -7.84 20.34 0.53
C VAL A 499 -8.81 20.69 1.66
N ALA A 500 -8.46 20.39 2.91
CA ALA A 500 -9.29 20.71 4.07
C ALA A 500 -9.61 22.21 4.14
N ASN A 501 -8.60 23.07 4.01
CA ASN A 501 -8.80 24.53 3.98
C ASN A 501 -9.78 24.96 2.88
N ARG A 502 -9.63 24.41 1.67
CA ARG A 502 -10.57 24.69 0.57
C ARG A 502 -11.99 24.21 0.83
N VAL A 503 -12.15 23.05 1.47
CA VAL A 503 -13.47 22.58 1.89
C VAL A 503 -14.07 23.52 2.93
N THR A 504 -13.28 24.01 3.88
CA THR A 504 -13.76 24.96 4.90
C THR A 504 -14.14 26.31 4.31
N ASP A 505 -13.39 26.81 3.32
CA ASP A 505 -13.60 28.15 2.76
C ASP A 505 -14.71 28.18 1.69
N ASP A 506 -14.79 27.14 0.84
CA ASP A 506 -15.57 27.18 -0.41
C ASP A 506 -16.71 26.15 -0.49
N ALA A 507 -16.83 25.20 0.44
CA ALA A 507 -17.88 24.18 0.37
C ALA A 507 -19.26 24.76 0.69
N TYR A 508 -20.30 24.19 0.08
CA TYR A 508 -21.70 24.51 0.38
C TYR A 508 -22.37 23.33 1.09
N SER A 509 -23.41 23.59 1.88
CA SER A 509 -24.16 22.53 2.56
C SER A 509 -24.82 21.58 1.56
N ASP A 510 -24.84 20.29 1.87
CA ASP A 510 -25.58 19.29 1.12
C ASP A 510 -27.10 19.51 1.18
N ASP A 511 -27.77 19.19 0.07
CA ASP A 511 -29.20 19.42 -0.10
C ASP A 511 -30.02 18.48 0.79
N ASP A 512 -29.57 17.24 0.97
CA ASP A 512 -30.24 16.20 1.78
C ASP A 512 -29.82 16.25 3.25
N ASP A 513 -28.55 16.57 3.55
CA ASP A 513 -28.05 16.77 4.91
C ASP A 513 -27.16 18.02 5.03
N ARG A 514 -27.75 19.15 5.45
CA ARG A 514 -27.05 20.45 5.56
C ARG A 514 -25.78 20.47 6.42
N ARG A 515 -25.52 19.41 7.19
CA ARG A 515 -24.34 19.22 8.05
C ARG A 515 -23.16 18.57 7.32
N VAL A 516 -23.41 18.10 6.11
CA VAL A 516 -22.43 17.60 5.16
C VAL A 516 -22.06 18.74 4.23
N LEU A 517 -20.78 18.86 3.94
CA LEU A 517 -20.19 19.86 3.08
C LEU A 517 -19.97 19.26 1.70
N ASN A 518 -20.52 19.90 0.67
CA ASN A 518 -20.28 19.58 -0.73
C ASN A 518 -19.19 20.46 -1.32
N PHE A 519 -18.15 19.81 -1.85
CA PHE A 519 -17.07 20.47 -2.55
C PHE A 519 -16.62 19.65 -3.76
N ASN A 520 -16.75 20.22 -4.96
CA ASN A 520 -16.44 19.55 -6.23
C ASN A 520 -17.16 18.20 -6.42
N GLY A 521 -18.46 18.14 -6.10
CA GLY A 521 -19.30 16.94 -6.26
C GLY A 521 -18.94 15.80 -5.29
N ARG A 522 -18.38 16.14 -4.13
CA ARG A 522 -18.00 15.20 -3.07
C ARG A 522 -18.48 15.71 -1.73
N HIS A 523 -18.76 14.75 -0.85
CA HIS A 523 -19.26 15.00 0.48
C HIS A 523 -18.11 14.95 1.49
N TYR A 524 -18.13 15.91 2.40
CA TYR A 524 -17.18 16.02 3.49
C TYR A 524 -17.93 16.29 4.79
N ILE A 525 -17.33 15.86 5.89
CA ILE A 525 -17.77 16.25 7.22
C ILE A 525 -16.59 16.84 7.98
N GLN A 526 -16.91 17.62 8.99
CA GLN A 526 -15.93 18.13 9.94
C GLN A 526 -16.21 17.52 11.31
N ILE A 527 -15.21 16.84 11.86
CA ILE A 527 -15.21 16.36 13.25
C ILE A 527 -14.15 17.20 13.96
N ASP A 528 -14.59 17.98 14.95
CA ASP A 528 -13.79 19.02 15.59
C ASP A 528 -13.19 20.01 14.58
N ALA A 529 -11.86 20.04 14.43
CA ALA A 529 -11.14 20.89 13.48
C ALA A 529 -10.66 20.15 12.22
N THR A 530 -11.07 18.89 12.04
CA THR A 530 -10.49 18.01 11.02
C THR A 530 -11.55 17.61 10.00
N VAL A 531 -11.19 17.71 8.71
CA VAL A 531 -12.07 17.40 7.59
C VAL A 531 -11.87 15.96 7.12
N TYR A 532 -12.97 15.28 6.86
CA TYR A 532 -13.01 13.90 6.37
C TYR A 532 -13.87 13.80 5.11
N GLU A 533 -13.39 13.11 4.07
CA GLU A 533 -14.22 12.77 2.90
C GLU A 533 -15.15 11.62 3.28
N VAL A 534 -16.44 11.73 2.95
CA VAL A 534 -17.45 10.71 3.25
C VAL A 534 -18.22 10.30 1.99
N GLU A 535 -18.81 9.11 2.04
CA GLU A 535 -19.81 8.66 1.07
C GLU A 535 -21.10 8.23 1.77
N PRO A 536 -22.26 8.45 1.13
CA PRO A 536 -23.54 8.07 1.71
C PRO A 536 -23.67 6.54 1.72
N ASN A 537 -24.20 6.00 2.82
CA ASN A 537 -24.59 4.61 2.96
C ASN A 537 -25.96 4.57 3.67
N PRO A 538 -26.88 3.63 3.34
CA PRO A 538 -28.27 3.65 3.79
C PRO A 538 -28.53 3.91 5.28
N LEU A 539 -27.58 3.58 6.18
CA LEU A 539 -27.73 3.72 7.63
C LEU A 539 -26.74 4.72 8.29
N ALA A 540 -25.73 5.17 7.56
CA ALA A 540 -24.67 6.04 8.10
C ALA A 540 -23.85 6.66 6.96
N TRP A 541 -23.06 7.69 7.26
CA TRP A 541 -22.00 8.13 6.36
C TRP A 541 -20.75 7.26 6.56
N ARG A 542 -19.98 7.03 5.50
CA ARG A 542 -18.76 6.21 5.53
C ARG A 542 -17.54 7.06 5.22
N ILE A 543 -16.62 7.17 6.16
CA ILE A 543 -15.38 7.94 5.94
C ILE A 543 -14.50 7.18 4.95
N ARG A 544 -14.03 7.88 3.92
CA ARG A 544 -13.16 7.35 2.87
C ARG A 544 -11.70 7.60 3.23
N HIS A 545 -10.86 6.61 2.98
CA HIS A 545 -9.42 6.79 3.12
C HIS A 545 -8.86 7.66 1.97
N PRO A 546 -8.04 8.68 2.27
CA PRO A 546 -7.58 9.64 1.27
C PRO A 546 -6.71 9.01 0.18
N LEU A 547 -5.98 7.93 0.48
CA LEU A 547 -5.00 7.33 -0.44
C LEU A 547 -5.37 5.93 -0.96
N SER A 548 -6.43 5.29 -0.46
CA SER A 548 -6.69 3.87 -0.72
C SER A 548 -8.17 3.54 -0.70
N ARG A 549 -8.72 3.16 -1.85
CA ARG A 549 -10.15 2.89 -1.99
C ARG A 549 -10.61 1.58 -1.36
N SER A 550 -9.69 0.64 -1.15
CA SER A 550 -9.97 -0.66 -0.53
C SER A 550 -9.77 -0.66 0.99
N SER A 551 -9.38 0.46 1.57
CA SER A 551 -9.25 0.62 3.02
C SER A 551 -10.59 0.48 3.72
N TYR A 552 -10.56 0.16 5.01
CA TYR A 552 -11.77 0.15 5.83
C TYR A 552 -12.45 1.52 5.78
N GLN A 553 -13.77 1.57 5.92
CA GLN A 553 -14.54 2.81 5.87
C GLN A 553 -15.38 2.93 7.15
N PRO A 554 -14.87 3.62 8.19
CA PRO A 554 -15.58 3.71 9.45
C PRO A 554 -16.91 4.44 9.27
N ALA A 555 -17.95 3.90 9.91
CA ALA A 555 -19.27 4.51 9.90
C ALA A 555 -19.35 5.69 10.87
N VAL A 556 -19.93 6.79 10.41
CA VAL A 556 -20.19 7.99 11.20
C VAL A 556 -21.63 8.43 11.07
N VAL A 557 -22.18 8.91 12.17
CA VAL A 557 -23.54 9.43 12.28
C VAL A 557 -23.52 10.76 13.00
N TYR A 558 -24.43 11.64 12.62
CA TYR A 558 -24.62 12.90 13.32
C TYR A 558 -25.58 12.72 14.50
N SER A 559 -25.25 13.32 15.65
CA SER A 559 -26.13 13.45 16.80
C SER A 559 -26.35 14.93 17.15
N PRO A 560 -27.60 15.38 17.38
CA PRO A 560 -27.88 16.77 17.74
C PRO A 560 -27.16 17.26 18.99
N SER A 561 -26.89 16.38 19.95
CA SER A 561 -26.24 16.74 21.22
C SER A 561 -24.70 16.65 21.19
N ALA A 562 -24.13 15.92 20.23
CA ALA A 562 -22.70 15.56 20.24
C ALA A 562 -21.99 15.78 18.89
N GLY A 563 -22.69 16.24 17.85
CA GLY A 563 -22.13 16.40 16.51
C GLY A 563 -21.88 15.07 15.78
N TRP A 564 -20.96 15.09 14.83
CA TRP A 564 -20.51 13.91 14.09
C TRP A 564 -19.71 12.97 14.98
N ARG A 565 -20.07 11.68 15.00
CA ARG A 565 -19.39 10.66 15.79
C ARG A 565 -19.41 9.30 15.11
N LEU A 566 -18.54 8.40 15.55
CA LEU A 566 -18.53 7.02 15.08
C LEU A 566 -19.83 6.30 15.46
N HIS A 567 -20.38 5.52 14.54
CA HIS A 567 -21.68 4.87 14.70
C HIS A 567 -21.77 3.97 15.94
N SER A 568 -20.69 3.26 16.23
CA SER A 568 -20.48 2.39 17.41
C SER A 568 -20.59 3.10 18.76
N GLN A 569 -20.55 4.43 18.81
CA GLN A 569 -20.69 5.17 20.06
C GLN A 569 -22.16 5.38 20.45
N GLN A 570 -23.15 4.89 19.70
CA GLN A 570 -24.55 4.92 20.15
C GLN A 570 -24.68 4.12 21.46
N ALA A 571 -24.73 4.84 22.58
CA ALA A 571 -25.22 4.31 23.82
C ALA A 571 -26.61 3.71 23.55
N VAL A 572 -26.77 2.43 23.83
CA VAL A 572 -28.09 1.81 23.91
C VAL A 572 -28.89 2.70 24.88
N PRO A 573 -30.02 3.31 24.45
CA PRO A 573 -30.82 4.10 25.37
C PRO A 573 -31.20 3.20 26.54
N ALA A 574 -30.93 3.65 27.77
CA ALA A 574 -31.34 2.93 28.96
C ALA A 574 -32.83 2.59 28.82
N PRO A 575 -33.27 1.35 29.14
CA PRO A 575 -34.68 1.04 29.15
C PRO A 575 -35.35 2.06 30.07
N GLN A 576 -36.27 2.85 29.50
CA GLN A 576 -37.07 3.76 30.31
C GLN A 576 -37.90 2.92 31.29
N PRO A 577 -38.06 3.41 32.54
CA PRO A 577 -38.64 2.63 33.63
C PRO A 577 -40.07 2.17 33.37
#